data_AF-A0A2S9G045-F1
#
_entry.id   AF-A0A2S9G045-F1
#
_cell.length_a   1.000
_cell.length_b   1.000
_cell.length_c   1.000
_cell.angle_alpha   90.00
_cell.angle_beta   90.00
_cell.angle_gamma   90.00
#
_symmetry.space_group_name_H-M   'P 1'
#
loop_
_entity.id
_entity.type
_entity.pdbx_description
1 polymer ?
#
loop_
_entity_poly.entity_id
_entity_poly.type
_entity_poly.pdbx_seq_one_letter_code
_entity_poly.pdbx_strand_id
1 'polypeptide(L)'
;PKAAVIFLHGFGEHTGLYHRYGFTLNAAGVDLWAVDQFGHGLGPGDRGDFGTIEDSRALAESLTKLAEAERPGVPLLAQGHSFGS
;
A
#
# COMPACT_ATOMS: atom_id res chain seq x y z
N PRO A 1 9.91 -12.16 7.34
CA PRO A 1 9.19 -11.16 8.16
C PRO A 1 8.28 -11.86 9.18
N LYS A 2 7.96 -11.21 10.30
CA LYS A 2 6.98 -11.68 11.29
C LYS A 2 5.54 -11.41 10.86
N ALA A 3 5.34 -10.36 10.06
CA ALA A 3 4.08 -9.97 9.45
C ALA A 3 4.39 -9.06 8.24
N ALA A 4 3.39 -8.75 7.43
CA ALA A 4 3.48 -7.74 6.40
C ALA A 4 2.28 -6.78 6.49
N VAL A 5 2.54 -5.49 6.28
CA VAL A 5 1.52 -4.45 6.17
C VAL A 5 1.22 -4.21 4.70
N ILE A 6 -0.04 -4.32 4.31
CA ILE A 6 -0.58 -3.85 3.03
C ILE A 6 -1.05 -2.42 3.25
N PHE A 7 -0.42 -1.47 2.57
CA PHE A 7 -0.55 -0.04 2.86
C PHE A 7 -1.03 0.78 1.66
N LEU A 8 -2.05 1.61 1.90
CA LEU A 8 -2.49 2.66 0.97
C LEU A 8 -2.24 4.07 1.54
N HIS A 9 -1.60 4.92 0.73
CA HIS A 9 -1.33 6.32 1.09
C HIS A 9 -2.58 7.22 0.98
N GLY A 10 -2.52 8.43 1.52
CA GLY A 10 -3.61 9.40 1.46
C GLY A 10 -3.76 10.09 0.10
N PHE A 11 -4.84 10.86 -0.06
CA PHE A 11 -5.09 11.62 -1.28
C PHE A 11 -4.02 12.69 -1.48
N GLY A 12 -3.53 12.85 -2.72
CA GLY A 12 -2.46 13.78 -3.08
C GLY A 12 -1.04 13.32 -2.71
N GLU A 13 -0.90 12.18 -2.01
CA GLU A 13 0.39 11.64 -1.58
C GLU A 13 0.96 10.60 -2.57
N HIS A 14 2.03 9.92 -2.18
CA HIS A 14 2.57 8.73 -2.83
C HIS A 14 3.42 7.91 -1.85
N THR A 15 3.72 6.65 -2.17
CA THR A 15 4.44 5.69 -1.32
C THR A 15 5.82 6.16 -0.89
N GLY A 16 6.53 6.93 -1.71
CA GLY A 16 7.85 7.47 -1.40
C GLY A 16 7.89 8.34 -0.12
N LEU A 17 6.76 8.94 0.28
CA LEU A 17 6.65 9.70 1.53
C LEU A 17 6.76 8.79 2.78
N TYR A 18 6.50 7.50 2.63
CA TYR A 18 6.44 6.53 3.72
C TYR A 18 7.75 5.75 3.95
N HIS A 19 8.87 6.18 3.36
CA HIS A 19 10.16 5.49 3.51
C HIS A 19 10.58 5.33 4.98
N ARG A 20 10.42 6.36 5.83
CA ARG A 20 10.75 6.26 7.28
C ARG A 20 9.87 5.26 8.01
N TYR A 21 8.58 5.22 7.65
CA TYR A 21 7.63 4.28 8.20
C TYR A 21 7.99 2.84 7.79
N GLY A 22 8.28 2.61 6.51
CA GLY A 22 8.79 1.34 6.00
C GLY A 22 10.10 0.91 6.68
N PHE A 23 11.07 1.81 6.87
CA PHE A 23 12.31 1.49 7.58
C PHE A 23 12.06 1.08 9.04
N THR A 24 11.13 1.75 9.72
CA THR A 24 10.76 1.43 11.10
C THR A 24 10.12 0.05 11.20
N LEU A 25 9.19 -0.27 10.29
CA LEU A 25 8.58 -1.60 10.22
C LEU A 25 9.61 -2.69 9.91
N ASN A 26 10.45 -2.46 8.90
CA ASN A 26 11.48 -3.41 8.50
C ASN A 26 12.46 -3.70 9.65
N ALA A 27 12.83 -2.69 10.43
CA ALA A 27 13.66 -2.85 11.63
C ALA A 27 12.98 -3.72 12.72
N ALA A 28 11.65 -3.71 12.78
CA ALA A 28 10.87 -4.60 13.65
C ALA A 28 10.62 -6.00 13.04
N GLY A 29 11.10 -6.24 11.82
CA GLY A 29 10.88 -7.48 11.07
C GLY A 29 9.51 -7.57 10.41
N VAL A 30 8.86 -6.44 10.14
CA VAL A 30 7.57 -6.35 9.44
C VAL A 30 7.81 -5.75 8.05
N ASP A 31 7.38 -6.45 7.01
CA ASP A 31 7.49 -5.93 5.64
C ASP A 31 6.42 -4.86 5.40
N LEU A 32 6.74 -3.80 4.65
CA LEU A 32 5.75 -2.84 4.14
C LEU A 32 5.55 -3.05 2.64
N TRP A 33 4.34 -3.43 2.25
CA TRP A 33 3.89 -3.53 0.87
C TRP A 33 2.98 -2.35 0.60
N ALA A 34 3.37 -1.49 -0.32
CA ALA A 34 2.62 -0.29 -0.66
C ALA A 34 2.61 -0.07 -2.17
N VAL A 35 1.57 0.61 -2.66
CA VAL A 35 1.40 0.93 -4.08
C VAL A 35 0.97 2.38 -4.23
N ASP A 36 1.44 3.04 -5.29
CA ASP A 36 0.95 4.35 -5.66
C ASP A 36 -0.45 4.18 -6.29
N GLN A 37 -1.44 4.85 -5.72
CA GLN A 37 -2.82 4.81 -6.21
C GLN A 37 -2.94 5.49 -7.59
N PHE A 38 -4.02 5.22 -8.32
CA PHE A 38 -4.29 5.88 -9.62
C PHE A 38 -4.24 7.40 -9.49
N GLY A 39 -3.66 8.06 -10.49
CA GLY A 39 -3.48 9.51 -10.52
C GLY A 39 -2.43 10.06 -9.55
N HIS A 40 -1.73 9.22 -8.79
CA HIS A 40 -0.78 9.62 -7.75
C HIS A 40 0.60 9.00 -7.97
N GLY A 41 1.66 9.68 -7.53
CA GLY A 41 3.04 9.16 -7.61
C GLY A 41 3.41 8.61 -8.99
N LEU A 42 3.85 7.34 -9.02
CA LEU A 42 4.15 6.57 -10.22
C LEU A 42 2.94 5.79 -10.77
N GLY A 43 1.78 5.86 -10.10
CA GLY A 43 0.53 5.28 -10.57
C GLY A 43 0.04 5.95 -11.86
N PRO A 44 -0.60 5.18 -12.77
CA PRO A 44 -1.12 5.71 -14.03
C PRO A 44 -2.41 6.52 -13.80
N GLY A 45 -2.85 7.24 -14.84
CA GLY A 45 -4.07 8.05 -14.82
C GLY A 45 -3.80 9.55 -14.71
N ASP A 46 -4.88 10.33 -14.78
CA ASP A 46 -4.82 11.79 -14.67
C ASP A 46 -4.50 12.22 -13.23
N ARG A 47 -3.70 13.29 -13.09
CA ARG A 47 -3.18 13.67 -11.77
C ARG A 47 -4.27 14.16 -10.83
N GLY A 48 -4.37 13.51 -9.67
CA GLY A 48 -5.43 13.76 -8.69
C GLY A 48 -6.74 13.00 -8.94
N ASP A 49 -6.85 12.25 -10.04
CA ASP A 49 -7.96 11.34 -10.29
C ASP A 49 -7.61 9.94 -9.77
N PHE A 50 -8.23 9.55 -8.65
CA PHE A 50 -8.07 8.21 -8.07
C PHE A 50 -9.09 7.19 -8.61
N GLY A 51 -9.95 7.59 -9.55
CA GLY A 51 -11.07 6.79 -10.01
C GLY A 51 -12.17 6.69 -8.95
N THR A 52 -12.58 5.45 -8.66
CA THR A 52 -13.62 5.15 -7.67
C THR A 52 -13.03 4.53 -6.39
N ILE A 53 -13.84 4.47 -5.32
CA ILE A 53 -13.46 3.74 -4.11
C ILE A 53 -13.30 2.24 -4.43
N GLU A 54 -14.11 1.70 -5.32
CA GLU A 54 -14.04 0.33 -5.80
C GLU A 54 -12.71 0.05 -6.52
N ASP A 55 -12.19 1.00 -7.30
CA ASP A 55 -10.88 0.89 -7.96
C ASP A 55 -9.75 0.85 -6.93
N SER A 56 -9.79 1.74 -5.92
CA SER A 56 -8.82 1.75 -4.82
C SER A 56 -8.86 0.44 -4.01
N ARG A 57 -10.07 -0.06 -3.71
CA ARG A 57 -10.26 -1.36 -3.03
C ARG A 57 -9.71 -2.53 -3.86
N ALA A 58 -9.96 -2.55 -5.16
CA ALA A 58 -9.45 -3.59 -6.06
C ALA A 58 -7.91 -3.56 -6.15
N LEU A 59 -7.31 -2.37 -6.07
CA LEU A 59 -5.86 -2.21 -6.00
C LEU A 59 -5.29 -2.79 -4.69
N ALA A 60 -5.93 -2.53 -3.55
CA ALA A 60 -5.55 -3.13 -2.26
C ALA A 60 -5.66 -4.67 -2.29
N GLU A 61 -6.73 -5.22 -2.86
CA GLU A 61 -6.89 -6.66 -3.02
C GLU A 61 -5.79 -7.26 -3.90
N SER A 62 -5.42 -6.57 -4.98
CA SER A 62 -4.36 -7.01 -5.89
C SER A 62 -3.00 -7.03 -5.20
N LEU A 63 -2.69 -5.99 -4.42
CA LEU A 63 -1.47 -5.92 -3.63
C LEU A 63 -1.44 -6.98 -2.52
N THR A 64 -2.59 -7.24 -1.87
CA THR A 64 -2.73 -8.30 -0.87
C THR A 64 -2.41 -9.66 -1.48
N LYS A 65 -3.04 -10.01 -2.61
CA LYS A 65 -2.79 -11.28 -3.32
C LYS A 65 -1.33 -11.44 -3.74
N LEU A 66 -0.70 -10.35 -4.20
CA LEU A 66 0.71 -10.36 -4.55
C LEU A 66 1.58 -10.65 -3.32
N ALA A 67 1.32 -9.99 -2.19
CA ALA A 67 2.05 -10.24 -0.95
C ALA A 67 1.85 -11.68 -0.44
N GLU A 68 0.64 -12.23 -0.49
CA GLU A 68 0.36 -13.63 -0.12
C GLU A 68 1.14 -14.62 -1.00
N ALA A 69 1.19 -14.37 -2.30
CA ALA A 69 1.90 -15.24 -3.26
C ALA A 69 3.42 -15.19 -3.05
N GLU A 70 4.00 -14.02 -2.82
CA GLU A 70 5.44 -13.80 -2.64
C GLU A 70 5.93 -14.16 -1.23
N ARG A 71 5.03 -14.16 -0.24
CA ARG A 71 5.32 -14.47 1.17
C ARG A 71 4.25 -15.41 1.79
N PRO A 72 4.13 -16.67 1.31
CA PRO A 72 3.12 -17.58 1.82
C PRO A 72 3.25 -17.82 3.34
N GLY A 73 2.12 -17.76 4.04
CA GLY A 73 2.05 -18.03 5.49
C GLY A 73 2.49 -16.87 6.40
N VAL A 74 2.88 -15.72 5.85
CA VAL A 74 3.14 -14.51 6.65
C VAL A 74 1.81 -13.82 6.97
N PRO A 75 1.50 -13.49 8.23
CA PRO A 75 0.30 -12.73 8.59
C PRO A 75 0.27 -11.36 7.91
N LEU A 76 -0.88 -11.00 7.34
CA LEU A 76 -1.09 -9.71 6.67
C LEU A 76 -1.94 -8.77 7.52
N LEU A 77 -1.57 -7.49 7.55
CA LEU A 77 -2.33 -6.42 8.18
C LEU A 77 -2.67 -5.36 7.11
N ALA A 78 -3.94 -4.98 7.00
CA ALA A 78 -4.34 -3.85 6.19
C ALA A 78 -4.17 -2.54 6.98
N GLN A 79 -3.57 -1.53 6.37
CA GLN A 79 -3.46 -0.19 6.93
C GLN A 79 -3.57 0.86 5.84
N GLY A 80 -4.10 2.02 6.20
CA GLY A 80 -4.12 3.17 5.32
C GLY A 80 -3.92 4.46 6.08
N HIS A 81 -3.63 5.54 5.36
CA HIS A 81 -3.60 6.90 5.90
C HIS A 81 -4.67 7.76 5.21
N SER A 82 -5.52 8.43 5.99
CA SER A 82 -6.56 9.33 5.49
C SER A 82 -7.45 8.64 4.45
N PHE A 83 -7.44 9.07 3.18
CA PHE A 83 -8.17 8.44 2.09
C PHE A 83 -7.82 6.95 1.88
N GLY A 84 -6.60 6.53 2.19
CA GLY A 84 -6.19 5.13 2.02
C GLY A 84 -6.74 4.17 3.09
N SER A 85 -7.38 4.68 4.16
CA SER A 85 -7.97 3.89 5.25
C SER A 85 -9.36 3.35 4.89
#